data_AF-A0A6A4UV02-F1
#
_entry.id   AF-A0A6A4UV02-F1
#
_cell.length_a   1.000
_cell.length_b   1.000
_cell.length_c   1.000
_cell.angle_alpha   90.00
_cell.angle_beta   90.00
_cell.angle_gamma   90.00
#
_symmetry.space_group_name_H-M   'P 1'
#
loop_
_entity.id
_entity.type
_entity.pdbx_description
1 polymer ?
#
loop_
_entity_poly.entity_id
_entity_poly.type
_entity_poly.pdbx_seq_one_letter_code
_entity_poly.pdbx_strand_id
1 'polypeptide(L)'
;MFQYKPAICYSGYRNDQSPITQTYPSDAEVLEDLVLLSKHFNYIRMYDISKHAESVLRVITEHHVPLKVMLGVEPKGEISNPNCPWGGVYSEEELLHHKSMNIKQLDQVALLANRYKAIVLGVSIGNENTAPWHPNKMNPATLVDHAKYLKSKTDLPITFCESAYEWREQGVELAKIVDFISIHVYPLWQRVPYTQAVEMTIDEYHKTKAAFPDKPIIFTEFGWTTSATEHMDTSQTTEDNQKAYLDQMIEWSRKNQVTMFIFEAFDEPWKGGTDPLEAEKHWGIYKVDRKGKPWISQF
;
A
#
# COMPACT_ATOMS: atom_id res chain seq x y z
N MET A 1 0.46 18.81 -7.79
CA MET A 1 1.64 18.18 -7.17
C MET A 1 1.22 17.67 -5.80
N PHE A 2 1.57 16.44 -5.46
CA PHE A 2 1.27 15.82 -4.17
C PHE A 2 2.09 16.55 -3.09
N GLN A 3 1.44 17.30 -2.19
CA GLN A 3 2.15 18.03 -1.14
C GLN A 3 2.59 17.07 -0.03
N TYR A 4 3.83 17.23 0.45
CA TYR A 4 4.34 16.47 1.58
C TYR A 4 3.42 16.60 2.80
N LYS A 5 2.96 15.45 3.31
CA LYS A 5 2.30 15.32 4.62
C LYS A 5 2.59 13.92 5.21
N PRO A 6 2.51 13.77 6.54
CA PRO A 6 2.48 12.46 7.20
C PRO A 6 1.38 11.56 6.63
N ALA A 7 1.75 10.32 6.30
CA ALA A 7 0.89 9.38 5.60
C ALA A 7 1.04 7.95 6.15
N ILE A 8 -0.02 7.15 6.05
CA ILE A 8 -0.06 5.78 6.58
C ILE A 8 -0.95 4.84 5.74
N CYS A 9 -0.56 3.59 5.59
CA CYS A 9 -1.41 2.56 5.01
C CYS A 9 -2.47 2.12 6.02
N TYR A 10 -3.71 1.99 5.56
CA TYR A 10 -4.84 1.73 6.44
C TYR A 10 -5.79 0.67 5.88
N SER A 11 -5.97 -0.36 6.69
CA SER A 11 -7.14 -1.23 6.76
C SER A 11 -7.58 -1.29 8.22
N GLY A 12 -8.90 -1.26 8.47
CA GLY A 12 -9.45 -1.22 9.82
C GLY A 12 -9.84 -2.59 10.38
N TYR A 13 -9.47 -3.70 9.75
CA TYR A 13 -9.94 -5.03 10.15
C TYR A 13 -9.52 -5.37 11.58
N ARG A 14 -10.48 -5.83 12.39
CA ARG A 14 -10.27 -6.32 13.77
C ARG A 14 -10.16 -7.84 13.80
N ASN A 15 -10.06 -8.42 15.00
CA ASN A 15 -10.20 -9.86 15.18
C ASN A 15 -11.48 -10.36 14.51
N ASP A 16 -11.39 -11.51 13.83
CA ASP A 16 -12.47 -12.17 13.09
C ASP A 16 -13.04 -11.38 11.89
N GLN A 17 -12.43 -10.25 11.53
CA GLN A 17 -12.76 -9.47 10.34
C GLN A 17 -11.69 -9.67 9.27
N SER A 18 -12.09 -9.74 8.00
CA SER A 18 -11.14 -9.82 6.88
C SER A 18 -11.79 -9.53 5.54
N PRO A 19 -11.03 -9.05 4.54
CA PRO A 19 -11.53 -8.93 3.18
C PRO A 19 -11.88 -10.29 2.56
N ILE A 20 -11.22 -11.37 3.01
CA ILE A 20 -11.43 -12.75 2.55
C ILE A 20 -12.82 -13.26 2.94
N THR A 21 -13.20 -13.09 4.21
CA THR A 21 -14.52 -13.50 4.73
C THR A 21 -15.61 -12.47 4.43
N GLN A 22 -15.22 -11.30 3.92
CA GLN A 22 -16.09 -10.14 3.71
C GLN A 22 -16.80 -9.67 5.01
N THR A 23 -16.16 -9.92 6.14
CA THR A 23 -16.57 -9.38 7.44
C THR A 23 -15.81 -8.08 7.64
N TYR A 24 -16.51 -6.96 7.47
CA TYR A 24 -15.92 -5.62 7.47
C TYR A 24 -16.12 -4.90 8.81
N PRO A 25 -15.23 -3.97 9.19
CA PRO A 25 -15.46 -3.06 10.31
C PRO A 25 -16.75 -2.27 10.13
N SER A 26 -17.47 -2.05 11.23
CA SER A 26 -18.63 -1.16 11.31
C SER A 26 -18.23 0.31 11.19
N ASP A 27 -19.18 1.19 10.85
CA ASP A 27 -18.94 2.64 10.77
C ASP A 27 -18.38 3.24 12.06
N ALA A 28 -18.81 2.72 13.22
CA ALA A 28 -18.31 3.17 14.52
C ALA A 28 -16.83 2.79 14.70
N GLU A 29 -16.44 1.58 14.32
CA GLU A 29 -15.05 1.13 14.36
C GLU A 29 -14.19 1.91 13.35
N VAL A 30 -14.71 2.15 12.15
CA VAL A 30 -14.07 2.98 11.13
C VAL A 30 -13.86 4.40 11.66
N LEU A 31 -14.87 5.02 12.27
CA LEU A 31 -14.75 6.36 12.83
C LEU A 31 -13.74 6.43 13.97
N GLU A 32 -13.73 5.43 14.86
CA GLU A 32 -12.75 5.31 15.95
C GLU A 32 -11.32 5.34 15.39
N ASP A 33 -11.04 4.49 14.40
CA ASP A 33 -9.72 4.38 13.77
C ASP A 33 -9.34 5.69 13.05
N LEU A 34 -10.25 6.27 12.27
CA LEU A 34 -9.98 7.50 11.53
C LEU A 34 -9.73 8.70 12.44
N VAL A 35 -10.48 8.83 13.54
CA VAL A 35 -10.24 9.86 14.55
C VAL A 35 -8.88 9.65 15.21
N LEU A 36 -8.52 8.41 15.54
CA LEU A 36 -7.21 8.08 16.10
C LEU A 36 -6.08 8.47 15.15
N LEU A 37 -6.15 8.07 13.88
CA LEU A 37 -5.13 8.35 12.87
C LEU A 37 -5.02 9.83 12.53
N SER A 38 -6.14 10.56 12.47
CA SER A 38 -6.18 11.99 12.10
C SER A 38 -5.40 12.92 13.04
N LYS A 39 -5.03 12.44 14.24
CA LYS A 39 -4.19 13.18 15.18
C LYS A 39 -2.73 13.32 14.70
N HIS A 40 -2.25 12.37 13.92
CA HIS A 40 -0.83 12.27 13.54
C HIS A 40 -0.61 12.20 12.02
N PHE A 41 -1.66 11.82 11.27
CA PHE A 41 -1.59 11.64 9.83
C PHE A 41 -2.56 12.57 9.10
N ASN A 42 -2.21 12.92 7.87
CA ASN A 42 -3.10 13.64 6.97
C ASN A 42 -3.61 12.74 5.84
N TYR A 43 -2.80 11.76 5.43
CA TYR A 43 -3.14 10.89 4.31
C TYR A 43 -3.22 9.43 4.76
N ILE A 44 -4.22 8.73 4.25
CA ILE A 44 -4.34 7.28 4.35
C ILE A 44 -4.30 6.65 2.96
N ARG A 45 -3.72 5.45 2.85
CA ARG A 45 -3.77 4.63 1.62
C ARG A 45 -4.63 3.41 1.86
N MET A 46 -5.52 3.14 0.91
CA MET A 46 -6.35 1.93 0.86
C MET A 46 -6.06 1.13 -0.41
N TYR A 47 -6.26 -0.18 -0.33
CA TYR A 47 -5.79 -1.16 -1.31
C TYR A 47 -6.84 -1.60 -2.32
N ASP A 48 -8.11 -1.42 -1.98
CA ASP A 48 -9.23 -1.98 -2.74
C ASP A 48 -10.43 -1.03 -2.78
N ILE A 49 -11.49 -1.53 -3.43
CA ILE A 49 -12.81 -0.90 -3.61
C ILE A 49 -13.91 -1.66 -2.86
N SER A 50 -13.55 -2.32 -1.75
CA SER A 50 -14.49 -3.10 -0.94
C SER A 50 -15.51 -2.21 -0.23
N LYS A 51 -16.51 -2.83 0.40
CA LYS A 51 -17.45 -2.13 1.29
C LYS A 51 -16.73 -1.40 2.42
N HIS A 52 -15.57 -1.88 2.86
CA HIS A 52 -14.77 -1.17 3.85
C HIS A 52 -14.23 0.14 3.27
N ALA A 53 -13.64 0.12 2.08
CA ALA A 53 -13.17 1.34 1.40
C ALA A 53 -14.31 2.36 1.17
N GLU A 54 -15.49 1.89 0.75
CA GLU A 54 -16.67 2.75 0.62
C GLU A 54 -17.11 3.36 1.96
N SER A 55 -17.08 2.57 3.04
CA SER A 55 -17.44 3.03 4.38
C SER A 55 -16.45 4.06 4.91
N VAL A 56 -15.15 3.88 4.66
CA VAL A 56 -14.10 4.84 5.03
C VAL A 56 -14.30 6.18 4.33
N LEU A 57 -14.49 6.19 3.02
CA LEU A 57 -14.73 7.42 2.25
C LEU A 57 -15.99 8.16 2.75
N ARG A 58 -17.06 7.40 3.02
CA ARG A 58 -18.30 7.94 3.55
C ARG A 58 -18.12 8.53 4.95
N VAL A 59 -17.52 7.79 5.88
CA VAL A 59 -17.30 8.22 7.27
C VAL A 59 -16.41 9.46 7.34
N ILE A 60 -15.32 9.52 6.55
CA ILE A 60 -14.49 10.74 6.45
C ILE A 60 -15.34 11.93 6.05
N THR A 61 -16.22 11.76 5.05
CA THR A 61 -17.07 12.83 4.51
C THR A 61 -18.15 13.25 5.49
N GLU A 62 -18.90 12.31 6.06
CA GLU A 62 -20.02 12.58 6.98
C GLU A 62 -19.54 13.19 8.31
N HIS A 63 -18.41 12.72 8.83
CA HIS A 63 -17.85 13.18 10.10
C HIS A 63 -16.78 14.25 9.96
N HIS A 64 -16.48 14.69 8.74
CA HIS A 64 -15.48 15.73 8.44
C HIS A 64 -14.10 15.42 9.05
N VAL A 65 -13.71 14.15 9.05
CA VAL A 65 -12.39 13.74 9.56
C VAL A 65 -11.31 14.34 8.65
N PRO A 66 -10.27 15.00 9.17
CA PRO A 66 -9.30 15.75 8.35
C PRO A 66 -8.24 14.84 7.70
N LEU A 67 -8.70 13.75 7.08
CA LEU A 67 -7.89 12.79 6.34
C LEU A 67 -8.24 12.85 4.85
N LYS A 68 -7.22 12.62 4.02
CA LYS A 68 -7.38 12.41 2.58
C LYS A 68 -6.91 11.02 2.19
N VAL A 69 -7.47 10.47 1.12
CA VAL A 69 -7.34 9.05 0.77
C VAL A 69 -6.64 8.88 -0.57
N MET A 70 -5.62 8.02 -0.60
CA MET A 70 -5.17 7.40 -1.84
C MET A 70 -5.89 6.05 -1.98
N LEU A 71 -6.68 5.90 -3.05
CA LEU A 71 -7.44 4.67 -3.32
C LEU A 71 -6.65 3.76 -4.26
N GLY A 72 -6.87 2.46 -4.15
CA GLY A 72 -6.25 1.45 -5.01
C GLY A 72 -7.25 0.42 -5.48
N VAL A 73 -6.79 -0.43 -6.40
CA VAL A 73 -7.44 -1.68 -6.76
C VAL A 73 -6.44 -2.81 -6.59
N GLU A 74 -6.96 -4.01 -6.32
CA GLU A 74 -6.18 -5.25 -6.26
C GLU A 74 -6.56 -6.10 -7.48
N PRO A 75 -5.93 -5.88 -8.65
CA PRO A 75 -6.29 -6.58 -9.86
C PRO A 75 -5.95 -8.06 -9.75
N LYS A 76 -6.77 -8.90 -10.37
CA LYS A 76 -6.48 -10.33 -10.56
C LYS A 76 -5.45 -10.50 -11.67
N GLY A 77 -4.66 -11.57 -11.60
CA GLY A 77 -3.61 -11.84 -12.58
C GLY A 77 -4.17 -12.10 -13.97
N GLU A 78 -3.70 -11.36 -14.97
CA GLU A 78 -4.06 -11.57 -16.38
C GLU A 78 -3.04 -12.43 -17.14
N ILE A 79 -1.97 -12.82 -16.47
CA ILE A 79 -1.04 -13.86 -16.91
C ILE A 79 -0.76 -14.83 -15.76
N SER A 80 -0.65 -16.11 -16.10
CA SER A 80 -0.24 -17.13 -15.13
C SER A 80 1.23 -16.94 -14.73
N ASN A 81 1.53 -17.19 -13.46
CA ASN A 81 2.85 -17.13 -12.87
C ASN A 81 3.24 -18.50 -12.25
N PRO A 82 3.60 -19.51 -13.07
CA PRO A 82 3.84 -20.87 -12.59
C PRO A 82 5.02 -21.01 -11.62
N ASN A 83 5.88 -20.00 -11.51
CA ASN A 83 7.02 -19.99 -10.61
C ASN A 83 6.75 -19.27 -9.28
N CYS A 84 5.53 -18.75 -9.07
CA CYS A 84 5.16 -18.11 -7.82
C CYS A 84 4.92 -19.18 -6.73
N PRO A 85 5.54 -19.05 -5.55
CA PRO A 85 5.38 -20.02 -4.46
C PRO A 85 3.96 -20.02 -3.86
N TRP A 86 3.16 -18.99 -4.17
CA TRP A 86 1.81 -18.78 -3.64
C TRP A 86 0.68 -19.15 -4.62
N GLY A 87 1.01 -19.81 -5.73
CA GLY A 87 0.06 -20.20 -6.77
C GLY A 87 0.12 -19.29 -8.01
N GLY A 88 -1.02 -18.90 -8.56
CA GLY A 88 -1.07 -18.01 -9.74
C GLY A 88 -1.06 -18.72 -11.09
N VAL A 89 -1.44 -19.99 -11.16
CA VAL A 89 -1.70 -20.69 -12.42
C VAL A 89 -3.20 -20.71 -12.67
N TYR A 90 -3.60 -20.12 -13.80
CA TYR A 90 -5.01 -19.97 -14.18
C TYR A 90 -5.24 -20.58 -15.57
N SER A 91 -6.44 -21.12 -15.77
CA SER A 91 -6.97 -21.51 -17.08
C SER A 91 -7.23 -20.29 -17.96
N GLU A 92 -7.36 -20.50 -19.28
CA GLU A 92 -7.70 -19.41 -20.21
C GLU A 92 -9.05 -18.75 -19.88
N GLU A 93 -10.03 -19.53 -19.42
CA GLU A 93 -11.34 -19.01 -19.00
C GLU A 93 -11.22 -18.10 -17.76
N GLU A 94 -10.44 -18.50 -16.76
CA GLU A 94 -10.15 -17.68 -15.59
C GLU A 94 -9.43 -16.37 -15.96
N LEU A 95 -8.44 -16.42 -16.86
CA LEU A 95 -7.74 -15.22 -17.33
C LEU A 95 -8.67 -14.26 -18.09
N LEU A 96 -9.59 -14.78 -18.90
CA LEU A 96 -10.62 -13.96 -19.56
C LEU A 96 -11.57 -13.33 -18.54
N HIS A 97 -11.96 -14.08 -17.51
CA HIS A 97 -12.77 -13.56 -16.42
C HIS A 97 -12.04 -12.47 -15.64
N HIS A 98 -10.76 -12.67 -15.30
CA HIS A 98 -9.92 -11.69 -14.60
C HIS A 98 -9.83 -10.36 -15.36
N LYS A 99 -9.63 -10.40 -16.69
CA LYS A 99 -9.66 -9.20 -17.55
C LYS A 99 -10.95 -8.41 -17.38
N SER A 100 -12.10 -9.09 -17.46
CA SER A 100 -13.39 -8.43 -17.28
C SER A 100 -13.55 -7.85 -15.88
N MET A 101 -13.11 -8.59 -14.85
CA MET A 101 -13.17 -8.13 -13.46
C MET A 101 -12.27 -6.93 -13.22
N ASN A 102 -11.05 -6.91 -13.74
CA ASN A 102 -10.12 -5.80 -13.58
C ASN A 102 -10.66 -4.50 -14.18
N ILE A 103 -11.28 -4.54 -15.37
CA ILE A 103 -11.94 -3.37 -15.94
C ILE A 103 -13.10 -2.89 -15.06
N LYS A 104 -13.90 -3.81 -14.49
CA LYS A 104 -14.96 -3.43 -13.53
C LYS A 104 -14.38 -2.80 -12.26
N GLN A 105 -13.23 -3.27 -11.77
CA GLN A 105 -12.54 -2.64 -10.64
C GLN A 105 -12.11 -1.21 -10.98
N LEU A 106 -11.57 -0.98 -12.19
CA LEU A 106 -11.19 0.37 -12.66
C LEU A 106 -12.41 1.30 -12.80
N ASP A 107 -13.54 0.79 -13.28
CA ASP A 107 -14.78 1.57 -13.34
C ASP A 107 -15.28 1.95 -11.93
N GLN A 108 -15.27 1.01 -10.99
CA GLN A 108 -15.74 1.25 -9.62
C GLN A 108 -14.79 2.21 -8.87
N VAL A 109 -13.47 2.06 -8.99
CA VAL A 109 -12.53 2.98 -8.34
C VAL A 109 -12.67 4.39 -8.92
N ALA A 110 -12.89 4.54 -10.23
CA ALA A 110 -13.15 5.84 -10.85
C ALA A 110 -14.44 6.47 -10.31
N LEU A 111 -15.51 5.68 -10.18
CA LEU A 111 -16.78 6.13 -9.64
C LEU A 111 -16.64 6.62 -8.19
N LEU A 112 -15.96 5.86 -7.34
CA LEU A 112 -15.71 6.25 -5.94
C LEU A 112 -14.79 7.48 -5.86
N ALA A 113 -13.71 7.50 -6.62
CA ALA A 113 -12.76 8.60 -6.65
C ALA A 113 -13.42 9.91 -7.09
N ASN A 114 -14.24 9.88 -8.14
CA ASN A 114 -14.98 11.05 -8.62
C ASN A 114 -16.06 11.49 -7.64
N ARG A 115 -16.76 10.57 -6.97
CA ARG A 115 -17.77 10.88 -5.94
C ARG A 115 -17.15 11.60 -4.75
N TYR A 116 -15.99 11.14 -4.30
CA TYR A 116 -15.30 11.63 -3.10
C TYR A 116 -14.08 12.50 -3.44
N LYS A 117 -14.12 13.20 -4.59
CA LYS A 117 -13.00 13.96 -5.16
C LYS A 117 -12.41 15.03 -4.23
N ALA A 118 -13.18 15.52 -3.25
CA ALA A 118 -12.70 16.46 -2.24
C ALA A 118 -11.66 15.86 -1.28
N ILE A 119 -11.76 14.55 -1.03
CA ILE A 119 -10.89 13.83 -0.09
C ILE A 119 -9.96 12.83 -0.77
N VAL A 120 -10.24 12.42 -2.01
CA VAL A 120 -9.35 11.50 -2.75
C VAL A 120 -8.18 12.27 -3.40
N LEU A 121 -6.95 11.82 -3.11
CA LEU A 121 -5.69 12.44 -3.57
C LEU A 121 -5.21 11.93 -4.91
N GLY A 122 -5.53 10.67 -5.21
CA GLY A 122 -5.04 9.93 -6.35
C GLY A 122 -5.47 8.47 -6.27
N VAL A 123 -5.29 7.77 -7.39
CA VAL A 123 -5.77 6.39 -7.58
C VAL A 123 -4.65 5.51 -8.11
N SER A 124 -4.45 4.35 -7.48
CA SER A 124 -3.56 3.31 -7.98
C SER A 124 -4.31 2.30 -8.84
N ILE A 125 -3.72 1.91 -9.97
CA ILE A 125 -4.25 0.87 -10.87
C ILE A 125 -3.88 -0.56 -10.45
N GLY A 126 -3.12 -0.73 -9.37
CA GLY A 126 -2.67 -2.03 -8.89
C GLY A 126 -1.67 -1.94 -7.74
N ASN A 127 -1.28 -3.11 -7.24
CA ASN A 127 -0.35 -3.31 -6.15
C ASN A 127 0.54 -4.53 -6.44
N GLU A 128 1.82 -4.30 -6.72
CA GLU A 128 2.87 -5.33 -6.87
C GLU A 128 2.60 -6.43 -7.92
N ASN A 129 1.75 -6.12 -8.89
CA ASN A 129 1.31 -7.10 -9.87
C ASN A 129 2.36 -7.41 -10.95
N THR A 130 3.55 -6.80 -10.95
CA THR A 130 4.63 -7.15 -11.89
C THR A 130 5.71 -8.03 -11.26
N ALA A 131 5.74 -8.10 -9.93
CA ALA A 131 6.75 -8.85 -9.20
C ALA A 131 6.69 -10.36 -9.50
N PRO A 132 7.84 -11.05 -9.60
CA PRO A 132 7.90 -12.47 -9.93
C PRO A 132 7.31 -13.37 -8.84
N TRP A 133 7.20 -12.87 -7.63
CA TRP A 133 6.65 -13.59 -6.49
C TRP A 133 5.14 -13.38 -6.30
N HIS A 134 4.49 -12.48 -7.05
CA HIS A 134 3.06 -12.19 -6.88
C HIS A 134 2.17 -13.17 -7.69
N PRO A 135 1.09 -13.72 -7.11
CA PRO A 135 0.21 -14.68 -7.80
C PRO A 135 -0.73 -13.99 -8.80
N ASN A 136 -1.07 -12.71 -8.58
CA ASN A 136 -1.87 -11.91 -9.52
C ASN A 136 -0.93 -11.16 -10.47
N LYS A 137 -0.24 -11.88 -11.35
CA LYS A 137 0.75 -11.29 -12.25
C LYS A 137 0.10 -10.59 -13.45
N MET A 138 0.66 -9.45 -13.82
CA MET A 138 0.24 -8.58 -14.90
C MET A 138 1.42 -8.28 -15.81
N ASN A 139 1.17 -8.14 -17.11
CA ASN A 139 2.16 -7.62 -18.04
C ASN A 139 2.24 -6.08 -17.88
N PRO A 140 3.43 -5.46 -17.82
CA PRO A 140 3.57 -4.00 -17.80
C PRO A 140 2.79 -3.27 -18.91
N ALA A 141 2.67 -3.87 -20.11
CA ALA A 141 1.87 -3.32 -21.20
C ALA A 141 0.36 -3.26 -20.86
N THR A 142 -0.16 -4.27 -20.16
CA THR A 142 -1.54 -4.26 -19.66
C THR A 142 -1.75 -3.14 -18.65
N LEU A 143 -0.78 -2.91 -17.75
CA LEU A 143 -0.84 -1.80 -16.79
C LEU A 143 -0.81 -0.44 -17.48
N VAL A 144 -0.06 -0.29 -18.58
CA VAL A 144 -0.12 0.91 -19.44
C VAL A 144 -1.54 1.14 -19.96
N ASP A 145 -2.21 0.10 -20.42
CA ASP A 145 -3.59 0.20 -20.92
C ASP A 145 -4.59 0.48 -19.80
N HIS A 146 -4.42 -0.12 -18.62
CA HIS A 146 -5.21 0.19 -17.43
C HIS A 146 -5.04 1.66 -17.00
N ALA A 147 -3.81 2.17 -17.01
CA ALA A 147 -3.54 3.57 -16.71
C ALA A 147 -4.26 4.50 -17.69
N LYS A 148 -4.13 4.25 -19.01
CA LYS A 148 -4.83 5.03 -20.04
C LYS A 148 -6.35 4.96 -19.88
N TYR A 149 -6.88 3.76 -19.62
CA TYR A 149 -8.29 3.55 -19.39
C TYR A 149 -8.79 4.37 -18.20
N LEU A 150 -8.12 4.28 -17.05
CA LEU A 150 -8.52 5.02 -15.86
C LEU A 150 -8.39 6.54 -16.04
N LYS A 151 -7.36 7.04 -16.75
CA LYS A 151 -7.24 8.47 -17.12
C LYS A 151 -8.41 8.97 -17.97
N SER A 152 -9.10 8.08 -18.71
CA SER A 152 -10.31 8.46 -19.46
C SER A 152 -11.56 8.59 -18.58
N LYS A 153 -11.50 8.11 -17.33
CA LYS A 153 -12.64 8.04 -16.39
C LYS A 153 -12.52 9.01 -15.22
N THR A 154 -11.33 9.52 -14.91
CA THR A 154 -11.10 10.50 -13.85
C THR A 154 -9.93 11.42 -14.22
N ASP A 155 -9.96 12.65 -13.70
CA ASP A 155 -8.89 13.64 -13.77
C ASP A 155 -8.04 13.68 -12.50
N LEU A 156 -8.31 12.80 -11.53
CA LEU A 156 -7.45 12.62 -10.37
C LEU A 156 -6.10 11.99 -10.77
N PRO A 157 -5.01 12.30 -10.04
CA PRO A 157 -3.69 11.72 -10.32
C PRO A 157 -3.70 10.19 -10.24
N ILE A 158 -3.05 9.55 -11.20
CA ILE A 158 -2.97 8.09 -11.32
C ILE A 158 -1.54 7.60 -11.10
N THR A 159 -1.42 6.44 -10.45
CA THR A 159 -0.15 5.74 -10.24
C THR A 159 -0.32 4.22 -10.30
N PHE A 160 0.78 3.51 -10.08
CA PHE A 160 0.84 2.08 -9.83
C PHE A 160 1.78 1.84 -8.64
N CYS A 161 1.35 1.06 -7.67
CA CYS A 161 2.12 0.80 -6.45
C CYS A 161 2.95 -0.48 -6.65
N GLU A 162 4.26 -0.37 -6.58
CA GLU A 162 5.17 -1.47 -6.92
C GLU A 162 6.52 -1.29 -6.23
N SER A 163 7.31 -2.36 -6.07
CA SER A 163 8.66 -2.25 -5.52
C SER A 163 9.55 -1.29 -6.33
N ALA A 164 10.47 -0.61 -5.64
CA ALA A 164 11.40 0.32 -6.30
C ALA A 164 12.23 -0.37 -7.40
N TYR A 165 12.59 -1.64 -7.19
CA TYR A 165 13.30 -2.47 -8.17
C TYR A 165 12.47 -2.68 -9.44
N GLU A 166 11.24 -3.20 -9.33
CA GLU A 166 10.42 -3.51 -10.50
C GLU A 166 10.01 -2.26 -11.28
N TRP A 167 9.86 -1.12 -10.60
CA TRP A 167 9.69 0.17 -11.27
C TRP A 167 10.84 0.48 -12.22
N ARG A 168 12.10 0.26 -11.81
CA ARG A 168 13.27 0.54 -12.64
C ARG A 168 13.46 -0.48 -13.76
N GLU A 169 13.18 -1.75 -13.49
CA GLU A 169 13.36 -2.82 -14.47
C GLU A 169 12.27 -2.84 -15.54
N GLN A 170 11.03 -2.56 -15.17
CA GLN A 170 9.86 -2.83 -16.03
C GLN A 170 8.93 -1.62 -16.21
N GLY A 171 9.12 -0.54 -15.45
CA GLY A 171 8.17 0.56 -15.34
C GLY A 171 8.33 1.70 -16.36
N VAL A 172 9.32 1.66 -17.27
CA VAL A 172 9.67 2.80 -18.15
C VAL A 172 8.49 3.27 -19.01
N GLU A 173 7.76 2.37 -19.65
CA GLU A 173 6.61 2.76 -20.49
C GLU A 173 5.42 3.22 -19.64
N LEU A 174 5.19 2.59 -18.48
CA LEU A 174 4.12 2.99 -17.57
C LEU A 174 4.37 4.37 -16.97
N ALA A 175 5.63 4.68 -16.61
CA ALA A 175 6.05 5.97 -16.07
C ALA A 175 5.67 7.13 -17.01
N LYS A 176 5.66 6.93 -18.33
CA LYS A 176 5.24 7.96 -19.29
C LYS A 176 3.76 8.34 -19.15
N ILE A 177 2.92 7.41 -18.68
CA ILE A 177 1.46 7.56 -18.60
C ILE A 177 1.00 8.03 -17.23
N VAL A 178 1.53 7.43 -16.15
CA VAL A 178 1.14 7.75 -14.78
C VAL A 178 1.64 9.14 -14.35
N ASP A 179 0.97 9.75 -13.39
CA ASP A 179 1.25 11.12 -12.96
C ASP A 179 2.38 11.17 -11.92
N PHE A 180 2.62 10.08 -11.20
CA PHE A 180 3.71 9.92 -10.25
C PHE A 180 4.06 8.43 -10.05
N ILE A 181 5.24 8.18 -9.51
CA ILE A 181 5.77 6.85 -9.21
C ILE A 181 5.59 6.57 -7.72
N SER A 182 5.06 5.38 -7.42
CA SER A 182 4.77 4.92 -6.07
C SER A 182 5.59 3.68 -5.78
N ILE A 183 6.63 3.83 -4.95
CA ILE A 183 7.57 2.75 -4.64
C ILE A 183 7.27 2.08 -3.31
N HIS A 184 7.51 0.78 -3.24
CA HIS A 184 7.62 0.01 -2.01
C HIS A 184 9.07 -0.35 -1.73
N VAL A 185 9.48 -0.25 -0.46
CA VAL A 185 10.80 -0.67 -0.02
C VAL A 185 10.72 -1.34 1.35
N TYR A 186 11.14 -2.60 1.40
CA TYR A 186 11.18 -3.42 2.61
C TYR A 186 12.54 -4.10 2.78
N PRO A 187 13.47 -3.47 3.53
CA PRO A 187 14.80 -4.04 3.74
C PRO A 187 14.76 -5.43 4.40
N LEU A 188 13.84 -5.67 5.33
CA LEU A 188 13.69 -6.96 6.02
C LEU A 188 13.35 -8.12 5.07
N TRP A 189 12.43 -7.91 4.13
CA TRP A 189 12.09 -8.91 3.11
C TRP A 189 13.28 -9.25 2.21
N GLN A 190 14.21 -8.31 2.05
CA GLN A 190 15.46 -8.49 1.30
C GLN A 190 16.63 -8.99 2.18
N ARG A 191 16.37 -9.33 3.44
CA ARG A 191 17.37 -9.78 4.42
C ARG A 191 18.52 -8.79 4.63
N VAL A 192 18.23 -7.51 4.44
CA VAL A 192 19.18 -6.43 4.72
C VAL A 192 19.23 -6.23 6.25
N PRO A 193 20.44 -6.26 6.87
CA PRO A 193 20.57 -5.97 8.29
C PRO A 193 20.04 -4.57 8.64
N TYR A 194 19.46 -4.43 9.83
CA TYR A 194 18.91 -3.19 10.37
C TYR A 194 19.89 -2.02 10.26
N THR A 195 21.17 -2.27 10.52
CA THR A 195 22.24 -1.25 10.43
C THR A 195 22.41 -0.64 9.04
N GLN A 196 21.91 -1.30 7.99
CA GLN A 196 21.97 -0.85 6.59
C GLN A 196 20.58 -0.49 6.03
N ALA A 197 19.50 -0.76 6.78
CA ALA A 197 18.13 -0.65 6.28
C ALA A 197 17.75 0.77 5.88
N VAL A 198 18.12 1.77 6.68
CA VAL A 198 17.84 3.19 6.41
C VAL A 198 18.57 3.64 5.14
N GLU A 199 19.87 3.34 5.03
CA GLU A 199 20.68 3.67 3.85
C GLU A 199 20.12 3.02 2.59
N MET A 200 19.80 1.72 2.65
CA MET A 200 19.20 0.99 1.53
C MET A 200 17.87 1.63 1.08
N THR A 201 17.02 2.01 2.04
CA THR A 201 15.71 2.63 1.73
C THR A 201 15.87 3.97 1.00
N ILE A 202 16.83 4.79 1.46
CA ILE A 202 17.15 6.08 0.86
C ILE A 202 17.79 5.91 -0.53
N ASP A 203 18.70 4.94 -0.67
CA ASP A 203 19.36 4.63 -1.93
C ASP A 203 18.37 4.14 -3.01
N GLU A 204 17.39 3.31 -2.64
CA GLU A 204 16.31 2.90 -3.55
C GLU A 204 15.50 4.09 -4.09
N TYR A 205 15.25 5.11 -3.26
CA TYR A 205 14.64 6.36 -3.73
C TYR A 205 15.56 7.09 -4.72
N HIS A 206 16.84 7.24 -4.41
CA HIS A 206 17.77 7.95 -5.28
C HIS A 206 17.98 7.25 -6.63
N LYS A 207 18.12 5.92 -6.63
CA LYS A 207 18.17 5.10 -7.85
C LYS A 207 16.90 5.27 -8.69
N THR A 208 15.73 5.22 -8.05
CA THR A 208 14.45 5.43 -8.75
C THR A 208 14.36 6.85 -9.29
N LYS A 209 14.81 7.86 -8.54
CA LYS A 209 14.83 9.26 -8.99
C LYS A 209 15.78 9.48 -10.16
N ALA A 210 16.92 8.80 -10.19
CA ALA A 210 17.84 8.84 -11.31
C ALA A 210 17.26 8.18 -12.57
N ALA A 211 16.51 7.07 -12.43
CA ALA A 211 15.82 6.42 -13.53
C ALA A 211 14.64 7.26 -14.08
N PHE A 212 13.98 8.04 -13.22
CA PHE A 212 12.79 8.82 -13.55
C PHE A 212 12.91 10.29 -13.07
N PRO A 213 13.82 11.09 -13.66
CA PRO A 213 14.18 12.41 -13.15
C PRO A 213 13.00 13.40 -13.15
N ASP A 214 12.08 13.27 -14.09
CA ASP A 214 10.95 14.20 -14.26
C ASP A 214 9.68 13.77 -13.51
N LYS A 215 9.68 12.58 -12.89
CA LYS A 215 8.51 12.08 -12.16
C LYS A 215 8.63 12.40 -10.66
N PRO A 216 7.55 12.85 -10.01
CA PRO A 216 7.43 12.79 -8.57
C PRO A 216 7.48 11.32 -8.12
N ILE A 217 8.19 11.06 -7.02
CA ILE A 217 8.30 9.74 -6.41
C ILE A 217 7.83 9.85 -4.97
N ILE A 218 6.97 8.93 -4.55
CA ILE A 218 6.55 8.77 -3.16
C ILE A 218 6.74 7.31 -2.75
N PHE A 219 6.83 7.05 -1.45
CA PHE A 219 6.76 5.70 -0.93
C PHE A 219 5.31 5.39 -0.58
N THR A 220 4.69 4.44 -1.27
CA THR A 220 3.35 3.97 -0.91
C THR A 220 3.37 2.85 0.09
N GLU A 221 4.55 2.27 0.34
CA GLU A 221 4.83 1.40 1.47
C GLU A 221 6.29 1.49 1.88
N PHE A 222 6.50 1.54 3.19
CA PHE A 222 7.75 1.22 3.85
C PHE A 222 7.43 0.88 5.31
N GLY A 223 8.22 0.04 5.95
CA GLY A 223 7.94 -0.32 7.33
C GLY A 223 8.95 -1.28 7.91
N TRP A 224 8.70 -1.66 9.16
CA TRP A 224 9.48 -2.66 9.88
C TRP A 224 8.54 -3.49 10.77
N THR A 225 8.52 -4.80 10.58
CA THR A 225 7.64 -5.68 11.37
C THR A 225 8.22 -5.95 12.77
N THR A 226 7.35 -6.15 13.75
CA THR A 226 7.73 -6.36 15.16
C THR A 226 7.77 -7.82 15.59
N SER A 227 7.47 -8.74 14.66
CA SER A 227 7.61 -10.19 14.82
C SER A 227 7.74 -10.82 13.45
N ALA A 228 8.42 -11.96 13.33
CA ALA A 228 8.43 -12.75 12.12
C ALA A 228 8.72 -14.22 12.44
N THR A 229 8.56 -15.07 11.42
CA THR A 229 9.03 -16.45 11.39
C THR A 229 10.35 -16.55 10.59
N GLU A 230 10.87 -17.77 10.42
CA GLU A 230 12.20 -18.10 9.89
C GLU A 230 12.57 -17.57 8.49
N HIS A 231 11.62 -16.95 7.77
CA HIS A 231 11.90 -16.31 6.48
C HIS A 231 12.66 -14.98 6.61
N MET A 232 12.62 -14.35 7.79
CA MET A 232 13.35 -13.14 8.17
C MET A 232 14.31 -13.39 9.34
N ASP A 233 15.23 -12.46 9.58
CA ASP A 233 16.01 -12.45 10.81
C ASP A 233 15.15 -11.99 12.00
N THR A 234 14.62 -12.96 12.74
CA THR A 234 13.72 -12.73 13.87
C THR A 234 14.37 -11.97 15.02
N SER A 235 15.71 -11.94 15.10
CA SER A 235 16.42 -11.14 16.10
C SER A 235 16.29 -9.63 15.84
N GLN A 236 15.89 -9.26 14.61
CA GLN A 236 15.76 -7.87 14.19
C GLN A 236 14.30 -7.39 14.13
N THR A 237 13.33 -8.27 14.26
CA THR A 237 11.90 -7.93 14.25
C THR A 237 11.43 -7.60 15.66
N THR A 238 11.72 -6.39 16.12
CA THR A 238 11.36 -5.91 17.47
C THR A 238 10.67 -4.55 17.40
N GLU A 239 9.87 -4.23 18.42
CA GLU A 239 9.25 -2.90 18.55
C GLU A 239 10.30 -1.76 18.64
N ASP A 240 11.47 -2.03 19.24
CA ASP A 240 12.59 -1.08 19.32
C ASP A 240 13.21 -0.79 17.95
N ASN A 241 13.45 -1.83 17.14
CA ASN A 241 13.96 -1.64 15.78
C ASN A 241 12.91 -0.97 14.87
N GLN A 242 11.63 -1.31 15.02
CA GLN A 242 10.56 -0.61 14.31
C GLN A 242 10.58 0.88 14.66
N LYS A 243 10.62 1.22 15.95
CA LYS A 243 10.71 2.61 16.39
C LYS A 243 11.91 3.33 15.79
N ALA A 244 13.09 2.76 15.93
CA ALA A 244 14.32 3.41 15.51
C ALA A 244 14.45 3.53 13.97
N TYR A 245 13.91 2.57 13.21
CA TYR A 245 13.80 2.66 11.74
C TYR A 245 12.84 3.78 11.33
N LEU A 246 11.63 3.80 11.91
CA LEU A 246 10.60 4.80 11.58
C LEU A 246 11.04 6.21 11.98
N ASP A 247 11.68 6.41 13.13
CA ASP A 247 12.21 7.72 13.55
C ASP A 247 13.17 8.29 12.49
N GLN A 248 14.10 7.48 11.99
CA GLN A 248 15.08 7.90 10.98
C GLN A 248 14.43 8.16 9.62
N MET A 249 13.53 7.27 9.18
CA MET A 249 12.87 7.40 7.87
C MET A 249 11.89 8.57 7.83
N ILE A 250 11.13 8.82 8.91
CA ILE A 250 10.21 9.96 9.00
C ILE A 250 10.98 11.28 9.07
N GLU A 251 12.11 11.34 9.76
CA GLU A 251 12.98 12.51 9.73
C GLU A 251 13.54 12.77 8.33
N TRP A 252 14.03 11.73 7.64
CA TRP A 252 14.48 11.84 6.25
C TRP A 252 13.34 12.30 5.32
N SER A 253 12.16 11.71 5.45
CA SER A 253 10.94 12.05 4.70
C SER A 253 10.59 13.53 4.85
N ARG A 254 10.59 14.03 6.10
CA ARG A 254 10.34 15.43 6.44
C ARG A 254 11.39 16.36 5.85
N LYS A 255 12.67 16.04 6.00
CA LYS A 255 13.77 16.88 5.48
C LYS A 255 13.76 16.98 3.96
N ASN A 256 13.40 15.90 3.26
CA ASN A 256 13.43 15.83 1.80
C ASN A 256 12.07 16.12 1.14
N GLN A 257 11.02 16.36 1.93
CA GLN A 257 9.66 16.60 1.45
C GLN A 257 9.13 15.46 0.56
N VAL A 258 9.48 14.22 0.90
CA VAL A 258 9.04 13.01 0.19
C VAL A 258 7.96 12.35 1.01
N THR A 259 6.75 12.22 0.47
CA THR A 259 5.67 11.55 1.20
C THR A 259 5.94 10.06 1.30
N MET A 260 5.79 9.50 2.50
CA MET A 260 5.98 8.08 2.76
C MET A 260 4.81 7.55 3.58
N PHE A 261 4.14 6.52 3.06
CA PHE A 261 3.04 5.83 3.74
C PHE A 261 3.63 4.69 4.60
N ILE A 262 3.56 4.84 5.93
CA ILE A 262 3.99 3.80 6.86
C ILE A 262 3.10 2.57 6.64
N PHE A 263 3.71 1.41 6.44
CA PHE A 263 3.04 0.11 6.48
C PHE A 263 3.29 -0.52 7.86
N GLU A 264 2.31 -0.53 8.77
CA GLU A 264 0.92 -0.05 8.60
C GLU A 264 0.25 0.51 9.87
N ALA A 265 -1.01 0.94 9.77
CA ALA A 265 -1.76 1.49 10.91
C ALA A 265 -1.91 0.48 12.05
N PHE A 266 -2.48 -0.69 11.78
CA PHE A 266 -2.83 -1.67 12.80
C PHE A 266 -2.24 -3.03 12.47
N ASP A 267 -1.85 -3.80 13.49
CA ASP A 267 -1.59 -5.23 13.32
C ASP A 267 -2.85 -5.92 12.80
N GLU A 268 -2.70 -6.73 11.74
CA GLU A 268 -3.80 -7.37 11.02
C GLU A 268 -3.72 -8.91 11.09
N PRO A 269 -4.38 -9.55 12.09
CA PRO A 269 -4.26 -10.99 12.32
C PRO A 269 -4.75 -11.89 11.18
N TRP A 270 -5.54 -11.34 10.25
CA TRP A 270 -6.07 -12.08 9.11
C TRP A 270 -5.04 -12.30 7.99
N LYS A 271 -3.94 -11.54 7.97
CA LYS A 271 -2.91 -11.64 6.92
C LYS A 271 -2.00 -12.85 7.12
N GLY A 272 -1.39 -13.30 6.03
CA GLY A 272 -0.49 -14.46 6.02
C GLY A 272 -1.23 -15.78 6.27
N GLY A 273 -0.49 -16.76 6.76
CA GLY A 273 -0.96 -18.08 7.14
C GLY A 273 -1.50 -18.14 8.56
N THR A 274 -1.46 -19.36 9.11
CA THR A 274 -2.02 -19.70 10.42
C THR A 274 -1.10 -19.42 11.59
N ASP A 275 0.20 -19.19 11.35
CA ASP A 275 1.14 -18.97 12.44
C ASP A 275 0.97 -17.53 12.97
N PRO A 276 0.65 -17.35 14.27
CA PRO A 276 0.42 -16.04 14.84
C PRO A 276 1.67 -15.15 14.86
N LEU A 277 2.87 -15.67 14.63
CA LEU A 277 4.13 -14.92 14.64
C LEU A 277 4.58 -14.45 13.25
N GLU A 278 3.85 -14.79 12.18
CA GLU A 278 4.20 -14.38 10.82
C GLU A 278 4.26 -12.86 10.66
N ALA A 279 5.28 -12.39 9.92
CA ALA A 279 5.57 -10.97 9.73
C ALA A 279 4.37 -10.12 9.33
N GLU A 280 3.55 -10.67 8.44
CA GLU A 280 2.36 -10.03 7.89
C GLU A 280 1.34 -9.58 8.95
N LYS A 281 1.33 -10.19 10.13
CA LYS A 281 0.41 -9.84 11.22
C LYS A 281 0.92 -8.72 12.14
N HIS A 282 2.18 -8.27 11.97
CA HIS A 282 2.91 -7.46 12.97
C HIS A 282 3.56 -6.17 12.44
N TRP A 283 3.08 -5.65 11.31
CA TRP A 283 3.56 -4.40 10.71
C TRP A 283 2.99 -3.13 11.37
N GLY A 284 1.91 -3.26 12.14
CA GLY A 284 1.19 -2.12 12.71
C GLY A 284 2.06 -1.26 13.61
N ILE A 285 1.83 0.06 13.59
CA ILE A 285 2.30 0.97 14.65
C ILE A 285 1.34 0.97 15.86
N TYR A 286 0.12 0.47 15.66
CA TYR A 286 -0.83 0.09 16.70
C TYR A 286 -1.05 -1.43 16.68
N LYS A 287 -1.37 -1.99 17.83
CA LYS A 287 -1.83 -3.38 17.96
C LYS A 287 -3.27 -3.51 17.46
N VAL A 288 -3.75 -4.74 17.27
CA VAL A 288 -5.13 -5.01 16.83
C VAL A 288 -6.19 -4.37 17.75
N ASP A 289 -5.89 -4.19 19.04
CA ASP A 289 -6.75 -3.53 20.02
C ASP A 289 -6.59 -2.00 20.08
N ARG A 290 -5.95 -1.40 19.05
CA ARG A 290 -5.69 0.04 18.89
C ARG A 290 -4.75 0.62 19.97
N LYS A 291 -4.10 -0.21 20.79
CA LYS A 291 -3.02 0.26 21.67
C LYS A 291 -1.78 0.59 20.85
N GLY A 292 -1.20 1.77 21.11
CA GLY A 292 0.03 2.20 20.43
C GLY A 292 1.21 1.28 20.76
N LYS A 293 2.04 1.01 19.75
CA LYS A 293 3.40 0.49 19.93
C LYS A 293 4.36 1.64 20.27
N PRO A 294 5.63 1.37 20.64
CA PRO A 294 6.57 2.37 21.11
C PRO A 294 6.76 3.58 20.17
N TRP A 295 6.70 3.38 18.86
CA TRP A 295 6.88 4.49 17.92
C TRP A 295 5.74 5.51 17.96
N ILE A 296 4.48 5.08 18.00
CA ILE A 296 3.34 6.02 18.01
C ILE A 296 3.02 6.54 19.42
N SER A 297 3.39 5.79 20.46
CA SER A 297 3.14 6.15 21.86
C SER A 297 4.03 7.28 22.38
N GLN A 298 4.96 7.78 21.57
CA GLN A 298 5.83 8.91 21.91
C GLN A 298 5.21 10.29 21.60
N PHE A 299 4.01 10.32 21.01
CA PHE A 299 3.31 11.53 20.57
C PHE A 299 2.07 11.85 21.43
#